data_AF-A0A938IYX0-F1
#
_entry.id   AF-A0A938IYX0-F1
#
_cell.length_a   1.000
_cell.length_b   1.000
_cell.length_c   1.000
_cell.angle_alpha   90.00
_cell.angle_beta   90.00
_cell.angle_gamma   90.00
#
_symmetry.space_group_name_H-M   'P 1'
#
loop_
_entity.id
_entity.type
_entity.pdbx_description
1 polymer ?
#
loop_
_entity_poly.entity_id
_entity_poly.type
_entity_poly.pdbx_seq_one_letter_code
_entity_poly.pdbx_strand_id
1 'polypeptide(L)'
;MGPDRHGRWRRVAQALVPQVPAPPFEPDALDALDAPVRSFFAAAIAPGTPLARAVRLTIRGEIRLGGRWMRFRSHEVLAPTSGLVWWGRVAGVVSGGDYAVDGAGRLEWRLLGLRRVAFAEGP
;
A
#
# COMPACT_ATOMS: atom_id res chain seq x y z
N MET A 1 7.85 0.45 21.33
CA MET A 1 7.49 1.77 20.74
C MET A 1 7.11 1.58 19.28
N GLY A 2 5.91 1.93 18.79
CA GLY A 2 5.44 1.59 17.43
C GLY A 2 5.81 2.62 16.34
N PRO A 3 5.73 2.25 15.04
CA PRO A 3 6.04 3.15 13.91
C PRO A 3 5.02 4.29 13.72
N ASP A 4 3.85 4.21 14.36
CA ASP A 4 2.74 5.17 14.21
C ASP A 4 2.43 5.95 15.49
N ARG A 5 3.48 6.49 16.14
CA ARG A 5 3.36 7.18 17.45
C ARG A 5 2.34 8.35 17.48
N HIS A 6 1.96 8.88 16.32
CA HIS A 6 1.06 10.04 16.18
C HIS A 6 -0.22 9.72 15.38
N GLY A 7 -0.51 8.43 15.11
CA GLY A 7 -1.69 8.01 14.37
C GLY A 7 -1.76 8.55 12.93
N ARG A 8 -0.66 9.09 12.39
CA ARG A 8 -0.64 9.77 11.09
C ARG A 8 -0.91 8.77 9.98
N TRP A 9 -0.22 7.63 10.00
CA TRP A 9 -0.35 6.62 8.96
C TRP A 9 -1.73 5.98 8.97
N ARG A 10 -2.27 5.72 10.17
CA ARG A 10 -3.65 5.22 10.32
C ARG A 10 -4.69 6.20 9.81
N ARG A 11 -4.52 7.51 10.01
CA ARG A 11 -5.44 8.53 9.48
C ARG A 11 -5.43 8.57 7.95
N VAL A 12 -4.26 8.59 7.33
CA VAL A 12 -4.13 8.52 5.86
C VAL A 12 -4.74 7.21 5.33
N ALA A 13 -4.42 6.08 5.97
CA ALA A 13 -4.98 4.78 5.64
C ALA A 13 -6.51 4.72 5.73
N GLN A 14 -7.10 5.40 6.71
CA GLN A 14 -8.56 5.44 6.87
C GLN A 14 -9.21 6.31 5.79
N ALA A 15 -8.60 7.45 5.45
CA ALA A 15 -9.09 8.34 4.39
C ALA A 15 -9.01 7.70 3.00
N LEU A 16 -8.05 6.79 2.78
CA LEU A 16 -7.84 6.10 1.50
C LEU A 16 -8.88 5.04 1.15
N VAL A 17 -9.61 4.50 2.13
CA VAL A 17 -10.57 3.41 1.87
C VAL A 17 -11.85 4.00 1.29
N PRO A 18 -12.24 3.65 0.05
CA PRO A 18 -13.50 4.10 -0.51
C PRO A 18 -14.69 3.62 0.34
N GLN A 19 -15.64 4.51 0.61
CA GLN A 19 -16.82 4.20 1.43
C GLN A 19 -17.96 3.58 0.60
N VAL A 20 -17.92 3.75 -0.72
CA VAL A 20 -18.92 3.21 -1.65
C VAL A 20 -18.44 1.85 -2.18
N PRO A 21 -19.25 0.78 -2.05
CA PRO A 21 -18.94 -0.52 -2.64
C PRO A 21 -18.72 -0.40 -4.16
N ALA A 22 -17.79 -1.20 -4.70
CA ALA A 22 -17.73 -1.34 -6.15
C ALA A 22 -18.95 -2.14 -6.65
N PRO A 23 -19.38 -1.93 -7.90
CA PRO A 23 -20.27 -2.87 -8.55
C PRO A 23 -19.60 -4.26 -8.59
N PRO A 24 -20.40 -5.34 -8.64
CA PRO A 24 -19.89 -6.68 -8.92
C PRO A 24 -19.08 -6.71 -10.20
N PHE A 25 -18.17 -7.68 -10.29
CA PHE A 25 -17.38 -7.92 -11.49
C PHE A 25 -18.26 -8.40 -12.65
N GLU A 26 -18.26 -7.64 -13.73
CA GLU A 26 -18.84 -8.04 -15.01
C GLU A 26 -17.71 -8.31 -16.02
N PRO A 27 -17.80 -9.37 -16.85
CA PRO A 27 -16.73 -9.75 -17.77
C PRO A 27 -16.33 -8.67 -18.79
N ASP A 28 -17.27 -7.80 -19.17
CA ASP A 28 -17.05 -6.69 -20.11
C ASP A 28 -16.04 -5.64 -19.58
N ALA A 29 -15.85 -5.56 -18.26
CA ALA A 29 -14.83 -4.72 -17.64
C ALA A 29 -13.39 -5.06 -18.09
N LEU A 30 -13.19 -6.22 -18.71
CA LEU A 30 -11.89 -6.66 -19.23
C LEU A 30 -11.69 -6.37 -20.73
N ASP A 31 -12.68 -5.79 -21.42
CA ASP A 31 -12.66 -5.63 -22.88
C ASP A 31 -11.54 -4.73 -23.40
N ALA A 32 -11.11 -3.77 -22.58
CA ALA A 32 -10.00 -2.86 -22.88
C ALA A 32 -8.61 -3.45 -22.55
N LEU A 33 -8.53 -4.62 -21.92
CA LEU A 33 -7.27 -5.21 -21.48
C LEU A 33 -6.64 -6.09 -22.56
N ASP A 34 -5.31 -6.13 -22.59
CA ASP A 34 -4.55 -7.04 -23.45
C ASP A 34 -4.90 -8.51 -23.18
N ALA A 35 -4.81 -9.34 -24.21
CA ALA A 35 -5.27 -10.74 -24.16
C ALA A 35 -4.68 -11.56 -22.99
N PRO A 36 -3.39 -11.44 -22.60
CA PRO A 36 -2.87 -12.16 -21.43
C PRO A 36 -3.49 -11.70 -20.11
N VAL A 37 -3.69 -10.39 -19.96
CA VAL A 37 -4.25 -9.77 -18.75
C VAL A 37 -5.73 -10.12 -18.61
N ARG A 38 -6.48 -10.03 -19.71
CA ARG A 38 -7.88 -10.46 -19.79
C ARG A 38 -8.05 -11.92 -19.42
N SER A 39 -7.24 -12.80 -20.02
CA SER A 39 -7.29 -14.26 -19.74
C SER A 39 -7.03 -14.56 -18.26
N PHE A 40 -6.05 -13.89 -17.66
CA PHE A 40 -5.74 -14.05 -16.24
C PHE A 40 -6.93 -13.66 -15.35
N PHE A 41 -7.50 -12.46 -15.55
CA PHE A 41 -8.59 -11.99 -14.70
C PHE A 41 -9.90 -12.75 -14.93
N ALA A 42 -10.21 -13.12 -16.17
CA ALA A 42 -11.38 -13.94 -16.48
C ALA A 42 -11.33 -15.32 -15.80
N ALA A 43 -10.12 -15.90 -15.63
CA ALA A 43 -9.94 -17.14 -14.88
C ALA A 43 -9.92 -16.94 -13.37
N ALA A 44 -9.46 -15.77 -12.89
CA ALA A 44 -9.26 -15.49 -11.47
C ALA A 44 -10.50 -14.95 -10.74
N ILE A 45 -11.43 -14.31 -11.45
CA ILE A 45 -12.59 -13.61 -10.87
C ILE A 45 -13.87 -14.14 -11.52
N ALA A 46 -14.74 -14.77 -10.73
CA ALA A 46 -16.03 -15.23 -11.24
C ALA A 46 -16.99 -14.04 -11.49
N PRO A 47 -17.81 -14.06 -12.56
CA PRO A 47 -18.85 -13.05 -12.79
C PRO A 47 -19.76 -12.86 -11.56
N GLY A 48 -20.13 -11.62 -11.26
CA GLY A 48 -20.93 -11.27 -10.08
C GLY A 48 -20.13 -11.21 -8.76
N THR A 49 -18.82 -11.47 -8.76
CA THR A 49 -17.99 -11.35 -7.55
C THR A 49 -17.94 -9.89 -7.09
N PRO A 50 -18.29 -9.56 -5.83
CA PRO A 50 -18.10 -8.22 -5.30
C PRO A 50 -16.64 -7.80 -5.33
N LEU A 51 -16.31 -6.70 -6.02
CA LEU A 51 -14.95 -6.21 -6.13
C LEU A 51 -14.53 -5.46 -4.86
N ALA A 52 -13.44 -5.89 -4.23
CA ALA A 52 -12.82 -5.14 -3.14
C ALA A 52 -12.13 -3.88 -3.69
N ARG A 53 -12.46 -2.71 -3.14
CA ARG A 53 -11.84 -1.43 -3.57
C ARG A 53 -10.54 -1.10 -2.85
N ALA A 54 -10.29 -1.75 -1.72
CA ALA A 54 -9.09 -1.59 -0.95
C ALA A 54 -8.75 -2.88 -0.19
N VAL A 55 -7.47 -3.10 0.07
CA VAL A 55 -6.99 -4.18 0.92
C VAL A 55 -6.10 -3.61 2.02
N ARG A 56 -6.16 -4.22 3.20
CA ARG A 56 -5.26 -3.94 4.32
C ARG A 56 -4.34 -5.13 4.52
N LEU A 57 -3.04 -4.92 4.41
CA LEU A 57 -2.04 -5.95 4.53
C LEU A 57 -1.24 -5.78 5.82
N THR A 58 -0.85 -6.90 6.42
CA THR A 58 0.20 -6.96 7.45
C THR A 58 1.33 -7.79 6.90
N ILE A 59 2.48 -7.16 6.68
CA ILE A 59 3.59 -7.76 5.94
C ILE A 59 4.74 -8.03 6.91
N ARG A 60 5.38 -9.18 6.74
CA ARG A 60 6.62 -9.55 7.42
C ARG A 60 7.54 -10.16 6.37
N GLY A 61 8.78 -9.72 6.34
CA GLY A 61 9.73 -10.22 5.36
C GLY A 61 11.10 -9.61 5.56
N GLU A 62 11.91 -9.67 4.51
CA GLU A 62 13.23 -9.08 4.45
C GLU A 62 13.31 -8.11 3.28
N ILE A 63 13.98 -6.97 3.48
CA ILE A 63 14.23 -5.96 2.46
C ILE A 63 15.73 -5.71 2.35
N ARG A 64 16.22 -5.55 1.12
CA ARG A 64 17.65 -5.30 0.87
C ARG A 64 17.90 -3.80 0.83
N LEU A 65 18.62 -3.25 1.81
CA LEU A 65 19.06 -1.85 1.81
C LEU A 65 20.57 -1.78 2.03
N GLY A 66 21.27 -0.94 1.27
CA GLY A 66 22.73 -0.81 1.37
C GLY A 66 23.47 -2.14 1.18
N GLY A 67 22.95 -3.02 0.32
CA GLY A 67 23.51 -4.34 0.05
C GLY A 67 23.18 -5.44 1.07
N ARG A 68 22.56 -5.11 2.21
CA ARG A 68 22.25 -6.07 3.29
C ARG A 68 20.76 -6.38 3.37
N TRP A 69 20.42 -7.66 3.60
CA TRP A 69 19.05 -8.07 3.91
C TRP A 69 18.71 -7.75 5.36
N MET A 70 17.55 -7.13 5.57
CA MET A 70 17.07 -6.75 6.89
C MET A 70 15.62 -7.12 7.05
N ARG A 71 15.30 -7.74 8.19
CA ARG A 71 13.92 -8.04 8.56
C ARG A 71 13.11 -6.76 8.73
N PHE A 72 11.87 -6.79 8.25
CA PHE A 72 10.90 -5.74 8.47
C PHE A 72 9.53 -6.28 8.85
N ARG A 73 8.73 -5.39 9.46
CA ARG A 73 7.29 -5.57 9.65
C ARG A 73 6.60 -4.30 9.22
N SER A 74 5.53 -4.40 8.44
CA SER A 74 4.79 -3.25 7.97
C SER A 74 3.30 -3.52 7.90
N HIS A 75 2.56 -2.43 7.70
CA HIS A 75 1.18 -2.45 7.28
C HIS A 75 1.08 -1.67 5.98
N GLU A 76 0.12 -2.07 5.15
CA GLU A 76 -0.18 -1.39 3.91
C GLU A 76 -1.68 -1.26 3.75
N VAL A 77 -2.13 -0.12 3.27
CA VAL A 77 -3.45 0.00 2.67
C VAL A 77 -3.25 0.34 1.21
N LEU A 78 -3.74 -0.54 0.34
CA LEU A 78 -3.70 -0.37 -1.10
C LEU A 78 -5.14 -0.20 -1.60
N ALA A 79 -5.42 0.95 -2.20
CA ALA A 79 -6.71 1.30 -2.80
C ALA A 79 -6.44 1.80 -4.24
N PRO A 80 -6.40 0.93 -5.25
CA PRO A 80 -5.81 1.26 -6.57
C PRO A 80 -6.36 2.52 -7.25
N THR A 81 -7.61 2.90 -6.98
CA THR A 81 -8.24 4.11 -7.55
C THR A 81 -8.01 5.39 -6.74
N SER A 82 -7.44 5.30 -5.55
CA SER A 82 -7.32 6.42 -4.60
C SER A 82 -5.88 6.59 -4.08
N GLY A 83 -5.10 5.51 -4.05
CA GLY A 83 -3.70 5.55 -3.66
C GLY A 83 -3.25 4.38 -2.80
N LEU A 84 -2.12 4.58 -2.13
CA LEU A 84 -1.54 3.62 -1.20
C LEU A 84 -0.92 4.34 0.00
N VAL A 85 -0.85 3.63 1.11
CA VAL A 85 -0.01 4.00 2.25
C VAL A 85 0.65 2.77 2.83
N TRP A 86 1.97 2.83 2.99
CA TRP A 86 2.80 1.79 3.57
C TRP A 86 3.57 2.35 4.75
N TRP A 87 3.61 1.63 5.87
CA TRP A 87 4.41 2.07 7.00
C TRP A 87 4.88 0.88 7.83
N GLY A 88 6.05 1.02 8.45
CA GLY A 88 6.64 -0.10 9.13
C GLY A 88 7.91 0.20 9.88
N ARG A 89 8.60 -0.90 10.19
CA ARG A 89 9.87 -0.91 10.89
C ARG A 89 10.81 -1.91 10.24
N VAL A 90 12.03 -1.46 9.97
CA VAL A 90 13.13 -2.24 9.40
C VAL A 90 14.24 -2.36 10.45
N ALA A 91 14.82 -3.55 10.57
CA ALA A 91 15.92 -3.87 11.50
C ALA A 91 15.65 -3.49 12.97
N GLY A 92 14.39 -3.33 13.38
CA GLY A 92 14.03 -2.92 14.73
C GLY A 92 14.21 -1.42 15.04
N VAL A 93 15.07 -0.73 14.30
CA VAL A 93 15.51 0.64 14.64
C VAL A 93 15.11 1.70 13.62
N VAL A 94 14.86 1.34 12.37
CA VAL A 94 14.39 2.29 11.34
C VAL A 94 12.87 2.18 11.23
N SER A 95 12.17 3.29 11.29
CA SER A 95 10.70 3.31 11.15
C SER A 95 10.24 4.54 10.38
N GLY A 96 9.13 4.39 9.69
CA GLY A 96 8.63 5.39 8.78
C GLY A 96 7.51 4.84 7.93
N GLY A 97 7.21 5.57 6.88
CA GLY A 97 6.23 5.18 5.89
C GLY A 97 6.26 6.09 4.70
N ASP A 98 5.47 5.70 3.72
CA ASP A 98 5.24 6.37 2.46
C ASP A 98 3.76 6.30 2.10
N TYR A 99 3.32 7.32 1.38
CA TYR A 99 2.02 7.31 0.74
C TYR A 99 2.13 7.88 -0.65
N ALA A 100 1.21 7.46 -1.50
CA ALA A 100 0.91 8.10 -2.77
C ALA A 100 -0.62 8.19 -2.84
N VAL A 101 -1.17 9.41 -2.75
CA VAL A 101 -2.63 9.66 -2.68
C VAL A 101 -2.95 10.78 -3.65
N ASP A 102 -3.95 10.58 -4.51
CA ASP A 102 -4.45 11.59 -5.45
C ASP A 102 -3.34 12.30 -6.27
N GLY A 103 -2.34 11.53 -6.72
CA GLY A 103 -1.22 12.07 -7.50
C GLY A 103 -0.22 12.89 -6.68
N ALA A 104 -0.15 12.68 -5.36
CA ALA A 104 0.87 13.25 -4.49
C ALA A 104 1.54 12.14 -3.66
N GLY A 105 2.86 12.08 -3.73
CA GLY A 105 3.71 11.14 -3.01
C GLY A 105 4.48 11.79 -1.87
N ARG A 106 4.69 11.04 -0.78
CA ARG A 106 5.64 11.39 0.27
C ARG A 106 6.18 10.16 0.97
N LEU A 107 7.47 10.15 1.25
CA LEU A 107 8.12 9.17 2.12
C LEU A 107 8.88 9.87 3.26
N GLU A 108 8.85 9.28 4.45
CA GLU A 108 9.63 9.76 5.59
C GLU A 108 10.06 8.60 6.48
N TRP A 109 11.38 8.42 6.63
CA TRP A 109 11.98 7.36 7.42
C TRP A 109 12.97 7.92 8.44
N ARG A 110 12.94 7.36 9.65
CA ARG A 110 13.76 7.80 10.77
C ARG A 110 14.45 6.64 11.47
N LEU A 111 15.72 6.82 11.79
CA LEU A 111 16.48 5.97 12.70
C LEU A 111 16.12 6.33 14.15
N LEU A 112 15.75 5.32 14.92
CA LEU A 112 15.25 5.38 16.30
C LEU A 112 14.04 6.33 16.48
N GLY A 113 13.37 6.68 15.37
CA GLY A 113 12.34 7.71 15.34
C GLY A 113 12.86 9.14 15.55
N LEU A 114 14.17 9.37 15.50
CA LEU A 114 14.81 10.66 15.78
C LEU A 114 15.45 11.25 14.52
N ARG A 115 16.53 10.63 14.04
CA ARG A 115 17.31 11.09 12.88
C ARG A 115 16.59 10.69 11.60
N ARG A 116 16.25 11.67 10.74
CA ARG A 116 15.68 11.41 9.42
C ARG A 116 16.77 10.81 8.52
N VAL A 117 16.48 9.65 7.93
CA VAL A 117 17.41 8.90 7.07
C VAL A 117 16.95 8.83 5.62
N ALA A 118 15.66 9.01 5.37
CA ALA A 118 15.14 9.21 4.02
C ALA A 118 13.92 10.15 4.08
N PHE A 119 13.82 11.00 3.06
CA PHE A 119 12.71 11.92 2.87
C PHE A 119 12.61 12.29 1.39
N ALA A 120 11.39 12.23 0.86
CA ALA A 120 11.05 12.78 -0.43
C ALA A 120 9.56 13.13 -0.43
N GLU A 121 9.19 14.13 -1.22
CA GLU A 121 7.79 14.47 -1.51
C GLU A 121 7.70 15.07 -2.91
N GLY A 122 6.56 14.92 -3.55
CA GLY A 122 6.33 15.39 -4.91
C GLY A 122 4.97 14.92 -5.45
N PRO A 123 4.62 15.33 -6.68
CA PRO A 123 3.56 14.70 -7.45
C PRO A 123 3.91 13.24 -7.80
#